data_AF-A0A7T4PLR3-F1
#
_entry.id   AF-A0A7T4PLR3-F1
#
_cell.length_a   1.000
_cell.length_b   1.000
_cell.length_c   1.000
_cell.angle_alpha   90.00
_cell.angle_beta   90.00
_cell.angle_gamma   90.00
#
_symmetry.space_group_name_H-M   'P 1'
#
loop_
_entity.id
_entity.type
_entity.pdbx_description
1 polymer ?
#
loop_
_entity_poly.entity_id
_entity_poly.type
_entity_poly.pdbx_seq_one_letter_code
_entity_poly.pdbx_strand_id
1 'polypeptide(L)'
;MIHEVDQLIKNLLGGGALHDSGVDVLFDAPTREWAARRNGPTIDAYLYDIREDVRLRERGTTPVRDTRGAVVRHRRPPRWFRLSYLVTAWTKRAEDEHRLLSAVLATLLPHEVLAPDRLPERLAALGLSVPLSVAGVQNEARSAAEIWSALGGELKPSVDLVVTVPFPSFPEYDAAPPVTEGAVVRVRDTTGAPAGPPVPGTAHARPVRTGRRT
;
A
#
# COMPACT_ATOMS: atom_id res chain seq x y z
N MET A 1 9.74 4.65 -1.64
CA MET A 1 8.49 4.06 -1.13
C MET A 1 8.19 4.55 0.28
N ILE A 2 8.96 4.22 1.32
CA ILE A 2 8.69 4.76 2.68
C ILE A 2 8.76 6.30 2.70
N HIS A 3 9.83 6.89 2.13
CA HIS A 3 9.95 8.34 1.98
C HIS A 3 8.81 8.99 1.18
N GLU A 4 8.13 8.25 0.30
CA GLU A 4 6.95 8.77 -0.42
C GLU A 4 5.78 8.89 0.56
N VAL A 5 5.64 7.94 1.49
CA VAL A 5 4.63 8.01 2.55
C VAL A 5 4.93 9.15 3.51
N ASP A 6 6.19 9.37 3.86
CA ASP A 6 6.56 10.52 4.70
C ASP A 6 6.19 11.84 4.00
N GLN A 7 6.49 11.96 2.71
CA GLN A 7 6.10 13.14 1.92
C GLN A 7 4.56 13.29 1.81
N LEU A 8 3.84 12.19 1.66
CA LEU A 8 2.38 12.17 1.64
C LEU A 8 1.81 12.67 2.99
N ILE A 9 2.28 12.15 4.11
CA ILE A 9 1.86 12.57 5.45
C ILE A 9 2.17 14.05 5.65
N LYS A 10 3.37 14.49 5.25
CA LYS A 10 3.75 15.90 5.30
C LYS A 10 2.81 16.79 4.49
N ASN A 11 2.42 16.36 3.29
CA ASN A 11 1.49 17.12 2.45
C ASN A 11 0.07 17.15 3.04
N LEU A 12 -0.40 16.04 3.60
CA LEU A 12 -1.71 15.97 4.26
C LEU A 12 -1.75 16.91 5.47
N LEU A 13 -0.74 16.83 6.35
CA LEU A 13 -0.65 17.64 7.56
C LEU A 13 -0.28 19.10 7.31
N GLY A 14 0.39 19.41 6.20
CA GLY A 14 0.64 20.79 5.76
C GLY A 14 -0.59 21.46 5.12
N GLY A 15 -1.64 20.69 4.83
CA GLY A 15 -2.91 21.17 4.28
C GLY A 15 -4.02 21.28 5.32
N GLY A 16 -5.25 21.53 4.85
CA GLY A 16 -6.46 21.49 5.68
C GLY A 16 -6.43 22.49 6.83
N ALA A 17 -6.73 22.02 8.04
CA ALA A 17 -6.84 22.85 9.25
C ALA A 17 -5.50 23.41 9.75
N LEU A 18 -4.38 22.88 9.23
CA LEU A 18 -3.02 23.27 9.60
C LEU A 18 -2.34 24.13 8.53
N HIS A 19 -3.05 24.45 7.44
CA HIS A 19 -2.52 25.30 6.38
C HIS A 19 -2.09 26.67 6.93
N ASP A 20 -0.86 27.10 6.63
CA ASP A 20 -0.28 28.38 7.04
C ASP A 20 -0.21 28.60 8.58
N SER A 21 -0.26 27.51 9.35
CA SER A 21 -0.18 27.56 10.81
C SER A 21 1.23 27.83 11.36
N GLY A 22 2.26 27.77 10.50
CA GLY A 22 3.67 27.87 10.91
C GLY A 22 4.14 26.68 11.75
N VAL A 23 3.41 25.56 11.72
CA VAL A 23 3.75 24.33 12.44
C VAL A 23 4.69 23.47 11.60
N ASP A 24 5.80 23.03 12.20
CA ASP A 24 6.72 22.11 11.55
C ASP A 24 6.21 20.66 11.62
N VAL A 25 6.40 19.88 10.54
CA VAL A 25 6.11 18.44 10.50
C VAL A 25 7.41 17.66 10.34
N LEU A 26 7.72 16.83 11.33
CA LEU A 26 8.95 16.02 11.45
C LEU A 26 8.62 14.52 11.56
N PHE A 27 9.66 13.68 11.42
CA PHE A 27 9.56 12.21 11.36
C PHE A 27 10.66 11.55 12.18
N ASP A 28 11.11 12.22 13.25
CA ASP A 28 12.22 11.76 14.08
C ASP A 28 11.71 10.85 15.20
N ALA A 29 12.61 10.19 15.92
CA ALA A 29 12.24 9.56 17.19
C ALA A 29 12.05 10.65 18.27
N PRO A 30 10.88 10.75 18.94
CA PRO A 30 10.61 11.81 19.91
C PRO A 30 11.27 11.52 21.27
N THR A 31 12.60 11.48 21.29
CA THR A 31 13.38 11.30 22.52
C THR A 31 13.40 12.59 23.35
N ARG A 32 13.74 12.46 24.63
CA ARG A 32 13.89 13.62 25.53
C ARG A 32 14.87 14.67 25.00
N GLU A 33 15.99 14.23 24.42
CA GLU A 33 16.99 15.12 23.84
C GLU A 33 16.48 15.82 22.58
N TRP A 34 15.72 15.11 21.74
CA TRP A 34 15.09 15.70 20.55
C TRP A 34 14.06 16.76 20.96
N ALA A 35 13.21 16.45 21.94
CA ALA A 35 12.19 17.36 22.47
C ALA A 35 12.81 18.64 23.05
N ALA A 36 13.93 18.52 23.77
CA ALA A 36 14.65 19.66 24.35
C ALA A 36 15.21 20.64 23.31
N ARG A 37 15.40 20.21 22.06
CA ARG A 37 15.88 21.05 20.94
C ARG A 37 14.75 21.73 20.16
N ARG A 38 13.48 21.60 20.59
CA ARG A 38 12.34 22.19 19.86
C ARG A 38 12.10 23.63 20.30
N ASN A 39 12.06 24.54 19.33
CA ASN A 39 11.90 25.97 19.58
C ASN A 39 10.51 26.52 19.20
N GLY A 40 9.67 25.72 18.54
CA GLY A 40 8.34 26.12 18.06
C GLY A 40 7.35 24.96 18.01
N PRO A 41 6.06 25.25 17.73
CA PRO A 41 5.02 24.23 17.56
C PRO A 41 5.42 23.21 16.49
N THR A 42 5.48 21.94 16.86
CA THR A 42 5.91 20.86 15.97
C THR A 42 4.95 19.68 16.07
N ILE A 43 4.57 19.11 14.93
CA ILE A 43 3.98 17.78 14.84
C ILE A 43 5.10 16.81 14.46
N ASP A 44 5.22 15.72 15.20
CA ASP A 44 6.17 14.65 14.87
C ASP A 44 5.42 13.36 14.57
N ALA A 45 5.70 12.75 13.42
CA ALA A 45 5.11 11.52 12.92
C ALA A 45 6.18 10.42 12.88
N TYR A 46 6.40 9.76 14.02
CA TYR A 46 7.44 8.76 14.17
C TYR A 46 7.00 7.38 13.65
N LEU A 47 7.69 6.86 12.63
CA LEU A 47 7.45 5.50 12.12
C LEU A 47 7.99 4.44 13.09
N TYR A 48 7.09 3.78 13.84
CA TYR A 48 7.48 2.85 14.90
C TYR A 48 7.37 1.36 14.52
N ASP A 49 6.57 1.01 13.50
CA ASP A 49 6.36 -0.38 13.08
C ASP A 49 6.11 -0.48 11.56
N ILE A 50 6.66 -1.53 10.94
CA ILE A 50 6.53 -1.83 9.51
C ILE A 50 6.19 -3.32 9.38
N ARG A 51 5.02 -3.63 8.81
CA ARG A 51 4.57 -5.04 8.68
C ARG A 51 3.95 -5.32 7.32
N GLU A 52 4.25 -6.49 6.76
CA GLU A 52 3.53 -7.00 5.59
C GLU A 52 2.08 -7.33 6.00
N ASP A 53 1.10 -6.82 5.26
CA ASP A 53 -0.28 -7.28 5.36
C ASP A 53 -0.44 -8.56 4.52
N VAL A 54 -0.28 -9.70 5.19
CA VAL A 54 -0.38 -11.02 4.56
C VAL A 54 -1.80 -11.36 4.10
N ARG A 55 -2.84 -10.63 4.55
CA ARG A 55 -4.22 -10.84 4.09
C ARG A 55 -4.42 -10.31 2.67
N LEU A 56 -3.69 -9.25 2.32
CA LEU A 56 -3.67 -8.66 0.97
C LEU A 56 -2.62 -9.32 0.06
N ARG A 57 -1.96 -10.39 0.53
CA ARG A 57 -0.93 -11.08 -0.24
C ARG A 57 -1.56 -11.95 -1.31
N GLU A 58 -1.40 -11.53 -2.55
CA GLU A 58 -1.72 -12.34 -3.71
C GLU A 58 -0.55 -13.26 -4.10
N ARG A 59 -0.86 -14.43 -4.66
CA ARG A 59 0.12 -15.38 -5.23
C ARG A 59 -0.14 -15.55 -6.72
N GLY A 60 0.92 -15.76 -7.48
CA GLY A 60 0.85 -15.96 -8.92
C GLY A 60 1.57 -14.86 -9.71
N THR A 61 1.30 -14.80 -11.01
CA THR A 61 1.76 -13.72 -11.88
C THR A 61 0.56 -13.02 -12.49
N THR A 62 0.61 -11.70 -12.50
CA THR A 62 -0.38 -10.84 -13.14
C THR A 62 0.12 -10.52 -14.55
N PRO A 63 -0.70 -10.78 -15.59
CA PRO A 63 -0.32 -10.47 -16.97
C PRO A 63 -0.36 -8.95 -17.19
N VAL A 64 0.74 -8.39 -17.67
CA VAL A 64 0.84 -7.02 -18.18
C VAL A 64 0.54 -7.06 -19.66
N ARG A 65 -0.50 -6.33 -20.10
CA ARG A 65 -0.94 -6.30 -21.49
C ARG A 65 -0.51 -5.01 -22.18
N ASP A 66 -0.18 -5.09 -23.47
CA ASP A 66 0.05 -3.92 -24.31
C ASP A 66 -1.28 -3.26 -24.76
N THR A 67 -1.18 -2.18 -25.54
CA THR A 67 -2.33 -1.45 -26.11
C THR A 67 -3.17 -2.29 -27.08
N ARG A 68 -2.66 -3.43 -27.55
CA ARG A 68 -3.34 -4.38 -28.44
C ARG A 68 -3.92 -5.58 -27.66
N GLY A 69 -3.80 -5.59 -26.34
CA GLY A 69 -4.31 -6.64 -25.45
C GLY A 69 -3.42 -7.88 -25.35
N ALA A 70 -2.24 -7.90 -26.00
CA ALA A 70 -1.30 -9.01 -25.92
C ALA A 70 -0.54 -8.97 -24.58
N VAL A 71 -0.38 -10.11 -23.92
CA VAL A 71 0.42 -10.20 -22.68
C VAL A 71 1.89 -10.06 -23.04
N VAL A 72 2.51 -8.97 -22.63
CA VAL A 72 3.91 -8.65 -22.92
C VAL A 72 4.83 -8.97 -21.75
N ARG A 73 4.33 -8.95 -20.51
CA ARG A 73 5.13 -9.24 -19.31
C ARG A 73 4.29 -9.93 -18.25
N HIS A 74 4.93 -10.67 -17.35
CA HIS A 74 4.31 -11.22 -16.15
C HIS A 74 4.94 -10.57 -14.93
N ARG A 75 4.12 -9.87 -14.13
CA ARG A 75 4.58 -9.22 -12.89
C ARG A 75 4.02 -9.95 -11.69
N ARG A 76 4.81 -10.09 -10.62
CA ARG A 76 4.28 -10.57 -9.34
C ARG A 76 3.40 -9.47 -8.72
N PRO A 77 2.27 -9.82 -8.10
CA PRO A 77 1.42 -8.82 -7.45
C PRO A 77 2.23 -8.05 -6.39
N PRO A 78 1.90 -6.78 -6.15
CA PRO A 78 2.57 -5.98 -5.13
C PRO A 78 2.35 -6.62 -3.76
N ARG A 79 3.33 -6.44 -2.86
CA ARG A 79 3.15 -6.78 -1.45
C ARG A 79 2.63 -5.55 -0.72
N TRP A 80 1.65 -5.73 0.13
CA TRP A 80 1.10 -4.65 0.91
C TRP A 80 1.81 -4.56 2.26
N PHE A 81 2.18 -3.36 2.66
CA PHE A 81 2.81 -3.08 3.95
C PHE A 81 2.00 -2.05 4.70
N ARG A 82 1.76 -2.32 5.99
CA ARG A 82 1.26 -1.35 6.96
C ARG A 82 2.46 -0.63 7.56
N LEU A 83 2.47 0.70 7.41
CA LEU A 83 3.43 1.60 8.05
C LEU A 83 2.69 2.30 9.19
N SER A 84 3.09 2.04 10.44
CA SER A 84 2.44 2.60 11.62
C SER A 84 3.26 3.76 12.18
N TYR A 85 2.64 4.93 12.22
CA TYR A 85 3.22 6.18 12.69
C TYR A 85 2.56 6.60 14.00
N LEU A 86 3.40 7.05 14.94
CA LEU A 86 2.94 7.67 16.17
C LEU A 86 2.98 9.19 15.98
N VAL A 87 1.82 9.82 15.85
CA VAL A 87 1.72 11.27 15.64
C VAL A 87 1.59 11.97 16.99
N THR A 88 2.49 12.91 17.26
CA THR A 88 2.59 13.65 18.53
C THR A 88 2.66 15.15 18.27
N ALA A 89 2.19 15.94 19.23
CA ALA A 89 2.25 17.40 19.20
C ALA A 89 3.20 17.92 20.28
N TRP A 90 4.04 18.88 19.91
CA TRP A 90 5.06 19.47 20.78
C TRP A 90 4.90 20.98 20.80
N THR A 91 4.51 21.50 21.96
CA THR A 91 4.40 22.95 22.19
C THR A 91 4.84 23.30 23.62
N LYS A 92 4.65 24.56 24.03
CA LYS A 92 4.96 25.00 25.40
C LYS A 92 3.86 24.66 26.42
N ARG A 93 2.63 24.41 25.97
CA ARG A 93 1.45 24.24 26.83
C ARG A 93 0.66 23.01 26.40
N ALA A 94 0.20 22.23 27.37
CA ALA A 94 -0.58 21.02 27.08
C ALA A 94 -1.88 21.34 26.31
N GLU A 95 -2.52 22.48 26.58
CA GLU A 95 -3.73 22.89 25.86
C GLU A 95 -3.47 23.14 24.37
N ASP A 96 -2.31 23.70 24.04
CA ASP A 96 -1.91 23.95 22.66
C ASP A 96 -1.53 22.63 21.96
N GLU A 97 -0.96 21.65 22.68
CA GLU A 97 -0.76 20.29 22.19
C GLU A 97 -2.09 19.62 21.83
N HIS A 98 -3.09 19.73 22.71
CA HIS A 98 -4.42 19.17 22.45
C HIS A 98 -5.11 19.83 21.26
N ARG A 99 -4.99 21.16 21.11
CA ARG A 99 -5.50 21.89 19.93
C ARG A 99 -4.83 21.44 18.65
N LEU A 100 -3.52 21.23 18.69
CA LEU A 100 -2.77 20.77 17.53
C LEU A 100 -3.16 19.34 17.13
N LEU A 101 -3.30 18.44 18.10
CA LEU A 101 -3.81 17.09 17.86
C LEU A 101 -5.25 17.08 17.34
N SER A 102 -6.10 18.00 17.80
CA SER A 102 -7.46 18.16 17.25
C SER A 102 -7.42 18.59 15.78
N ALA A 103 -6.53 19.50 15.41
CA ALA A 103 -6.33 19.92 14.01
C ALA A 103 -5.75 18.80 13.13
N VAL A 104 -4.84 17.98 13.68
CA VAL A 104 -4.34 16.75 13.03
C VAL A 104 -5.50 15.80 12.73
N LEU A 105 -6.34 15.51 13.71
CA LEU A 105 -7.51 14.64 13.52
C LEU A 105 -8.48 15.22 12.48
N ALA A 106 -8.82 16.51 12.57
CA ALA A 106 -9.68 17.17 11.60
C ALA A 106 -9.13 17.11 10.16
N THR A 107 -7.82 17.07 10.01
CA THR A 107 -7.13 16.99 8.71
C THR A 107 -7.07 15.56 8.19
N LEU A 108 -6.84 14.56 9.04
CA LEU A 108 -6.64 13.17 8.61
C LEU A 108 -7.96 12.38 8.49
N LEU A 109 -8.94 12.60 9.36
CA LEU A 109 -10.20 11.83 9.38
C LEU A 109 -10.99 11.85 8.05
N PRO A 110 -10.98 12.92 7.23
CA PRO A 110 -11.63 12.89 5.91
C PRO A 110 -10.99 11.95 4.88
N HIS A 111 -9.83 11.34 5.19
CA HIS A 111 -9.00 10.61 4.24
C HIS A 111 -8.93 9.11 4.54
N GLU A 112 -10.03 8.38 4.44
CA GLU A 112 -10.01 6.92 4.69
C GLU A 112 -9.28 6.14 3.57
N VAL A 113 -9.41 6.60 2.34
CA VAL A 113 -8.76 6.00 1.15
C VAL A 113 -8.25 7.11 0.24
N LEU A 114 -6.97 7.05 -0.09
CA LEU A 114 -6.31 8.01 -0.97
C LEU A 114 -6.26 7.47 -2.40
N ALA A 115 -6.91 8.18 -3.32
CA ALA A 115 -6.91 7.86 -4.73
C ALA A 115 -5.53 8.20 -5.38
N PRO A 116 -5.15 7.54 -6.49
CA PRO A 116 -3.82 7.68 -7.09
C PRO A 116 -3.41 9.11 -7.45
N ASP A 117 -4.36 9.95 -7.83
CA ASP A 117 -4.16 11.37 -8.18
C ASP A 117 -3.74 12.24 -6.98
N ARG A 118 -3.98 11.76 -5.76
CA ARG A 118 -3.60 12.44 -4.51
C ARG A 118 -2.29 11.90 -3.92
N LEU A 119 -1.69 10.90 -4.55
CA LEU A 119 -0.46 10.26 -4.08
C LEU A 119 0.78 10.89 -4.71
N PRO A 120 1.94 10.83 -4.04
CA PRO A 120 3.22 11.13 -4.66
C PRO A 120 3.46 10.30 -5.93
N GLU A 121 4.21 10.84 -6.89
CA GLU A 121 4.38 10.31 -8.25
C GLU A 121 4.66 8.79 -8.28
N ARG A 122 5.56 8.30 -7.42
CA ARG A 122 5.94 6.87 -7.41
C ARG A 122 4.83 5.96 -6.90
N LEU A 123 4.03 6.41 -5.95
CA LEU A 123 2.86 5.68 -5.45
C LEU A 123 1.71 5.78 -6.47
N ALA A 124 1.49 6.96 -7.03
CA ALA A 124 0.51 7.21 -8.08
C ALA A 124 0.75 6.35 -9.32
N ALA A 125 2.00 6.14 -9.71
CA ALA A 125 2.41 5.31 -10.85
C ALA A 125 1.98 3.84 -10.74
N LEU A 126 1.65 3.36 -9.53
CA LEU A 126 1.11 2.02 -9.33
C LEU A 126 -0.39 1.93 -9.69
N GLY A 127 -1.08 3.07 -9.78
CA GLY A 127 -2.52 3.13 -10.08
C GLY A 127 -3.41 2.51 -9.00
N LEU A 128 -2.89 2.34 -7.79
CA LEU A 128 -3.57 1.70 -6.66
C LEU A 128 -3.91 2.75 -5.61
N SER A 129 -5.10 2.64 -5.01
CA SER A 129 -5.49 3.45 -3.87
C SER A 129 -4.80 2.99 -2.60
N VAL A 130 -4.52 3.92 -1.69
CA VAL A 130 -3.84 3.67 -0.41
C VAL A 130 -4.82 3.90 0.74
N PRO A 131 -5.20 2.85 1.49
CA PRO A 131 -5.98 3.00 2.72
C PRO A 131 -5.18 3.71 3.81
N LEU A 132 -5.86 4.58 4.55
CA LEU A 132 -5.32 5.32 5.68
C LEU A 132 -6.27 5.18 6.87
N SER A 133 -5.74 4.75 8.02
CA SER A 133 -6.48 4.52 9.25
C SER A 133 -5.93 5.41 10.35
N VAL A 134 -6.81 6.10 11.07
CA VAL A 134 -6.47 7.09 12.11
C VAL A 134 -7.09 6.67 13.43
N ALA A 135 -6.33 6.70 14.52
CA ALA A 135 -6.77 6.36 15.87
C ALA A 135 -7.46 4.98 15.94
N GLY A 136 -6.92 4.00 15.21
CA GLY A 136 -7.48 2.66 15.16
C GLY A 136 -7.37 1.95 16.51
N VAL A 137 -8.48 1.37 17.00
CA VAL A 137 -8.53 0.64 18.28
C VAL A 137 -7.83 -0.73 18.20
N GLN A 138 -7.44 -1.18 17.01
CA GLN A 138 -7.08 -2.58 16.74
C GLN A 138 -5.61 -2.77 16.34
N ASN A 139 -4.92 -3.51 17.21
CA ASN A 139 -3.79 -4.40 16.90
C ASN A 139 -2.45 -3.72 16.57
N GLU A 140 -2.01 -2.87 17.49
CA GLU A 140 -0.59 -2.58 17.64
C GLU A 140 0.09 -3.78 18.30
N ALA A 141 1.29 -4.14 17.82
CA ALA A 141 2.08 -5.19 18.46
C ALA A 141 2.80 -4.72 19.72
N ARG A 142 2.75 -3.41 20.00
CA ARG A 142 3.33 -2.74 21.16
C ARG A 142 2.36 -1.67 21.60
N SER A 143 2.16 -1.51 22.89
CA SER A 143 1.33 -0.40 23.38
C SER A 143 2.07 0.94 23.26
N ALA A 144 1.34 2.05 23.15
CA ALA A 144 1.94 3.39 23.20
C ALA A 144 2.88 3.57 24.41
N ALA A 145 2.49 3.07 25.59
CA ALA A 145 3.31 3.13 26.81
C ALA A 145 4.67 2.42 26.66
N GLU A 146 4.71 1.26 26.00
CA GLU A 146 5.96 0.54 25.71
C GLU A 146 6.86 1.32 24.75
N ILE A 147 6.28 1.95 23.72
CA ILE A 147 7.03 2.78 22.76
C ILE A 147 7.67 3.96 23.49
N TRP A 148 6.91 4.67 24.33
CA TRP A 148 7.43 5.80 25.11
C TRP A 148 8.51 5.39 26.10
N SER A 149 8.33 4.26 26.77
CA SER A 149 9.34 3.69 27.66
C SER A 149 10.65 3.40 26.92
N ALA A 150 10.57 2.84 25.70
CA ALA A 150 11.74 2.56 24.87
C ALA A 150 12.43 3.83 24.34
N LEU A 151 11.68 4.92 24.12
CA LEU A 151 12.21 6.20 23.67
C LEU A 151 12.87 7.03 24.79
N GLY A 152 12.73 6.62 26.05
CA GLY A 152 13.27 7.35 27.20
C GLY A 152 12.63 8.73 27.41
N GLY A 153 11.43 8.93 26.86
CA GLY A 153 10.66 10.17 26.94
C GLY A 153 9.53 10.08 27.96
N GLU A 154 8.93 11.23 28.28
CA GLU A 154 7.67 11.27 29.02
C GLU A 154 6.51 10.91 28.08
N LEU A 155 5.57 10.10 28.57
CA LEU A 155 4.37 9.73 27.82
C LEU A 155 3.58 10.98 27.43
N LYS A 156 3.39 11.18 26.12
CA LYS A 156 2.57 12.26 25.55
C LYS A 156 1.30 11.71 24.89
N PRO A 157 0.22 12.51 24.84
CA PRO A 157 -0.91 12.21 23.98
C PRO A 157 -0.45 12.03 22.53
N SER A 158 -0.91 10.95 21.90
CA SER A 158 -0.50 10.57 20.55
C SER A 158 -1.67 9.98 19.77
N VAL A 159 -1.60 10.11 18.44
CA VAL A 159 -2.56 9.55 17.50
C VAL A 159 -1.84 8.50 16.67
N ASP A 160 -2.32 7.25 16.70
CA ASP A 160 -1.82 6.20 15.81
C ASP A 160 -2.34 6.44 14.38
N LEU A 161 -1.44 6.40 13.42
CA LEU A 161 -1.71 6.59 11.99
C LEU A 161 -1.11 5.41 11.21
N VAL A 162 -1.97 4.65 10.53
CA VAL A 162 -1.54 3.52 9.71
C VAL A 162 -1.79 3.81 8.24
N VAL A 163 -0.73 3.74 7.44
CA VAL A 163 -0.80 3.85 5.97
C VAL A 163 -0.49 2.50 5.34
N THR A 164 -1.42 1.97 4.55
CA THR A 164 -1.28 0.65 3.92
C THR A 164 -0.87 0.80 2.46
N VAL A 165 0.42 0.58 2.17
CA VAL A 165 1.01 0.88 0.86
C VAL A 165 1.45 -0.36 0.08
N PRO A 166 1.27 -0.37 -1.26
CA PRO A 166 1.83 -1.40 -2.11
C PRO A 166 3.33 -1.17 -2.35
N PHE A 167 4.12 -2.22 -2.14
CA PHE A 167 5.51 -2.30 -2.53
C PHE A 167 5.65 -3.19 -3.78
N PRO A 168 6.28 -2.70 -4.86
CA PRO A 168 6.53 -3.49 -6.04
C PRO A 168 7.45 -4.68 -5.71
N SER A 169 7.02 -5.88 -6.07
CA SER A 169 7.86 -7.07 -5.96
C SER A 169 8.73 -7.21 -7.22
N PHE A 170 10.04 -7.02 -7.07
CA PHE A 170 11.03 -7.31 -8.11
C PHE A 170 11.38 -8.81 -8.11
N PRO A 171 11.74 -9.41 -9.27
CA PRO A 171 11.88 -8.83 -10.60
C PRO A 171 10.62 -9.02 -11.49
N GLU A 172 10.49 -8.15 -12.48
CA GLU A 172 9.54 -8.29 -13.60
C GLU A 172 10.15 -9.29 -14.61
N TYR A 173 9.38 -10.31 -15.02
CA TYR A 173 9.82 -11.27 -16.01
C TYR A 173 9.19 -10.92 -17.36
N ASP A 174 9.99 -10.83 -18.41
CA ASP A 174 9.47 -10.70 -19.77
C ASP A 174 8.62 -11.92 -20.11
N ALA A 175 7.45 -11.69 -20.72
CA ALA A 175 6.65 -12.81 -21.18
C ALA A 175 7.41 -13.50 -22.31
N ALA A 176 7.47 -14.83 -22.27
CA ALA A 176 7.86 -15.58 -23.45
C ALA A 176 6.93 -15.22 -24.63
N PRO A 177 7.40 -15.32 -25.89
CA PRO A 177 6.56 -15.06 -27.05
C PRO A 177 5.21 -15.78 -26.94
N PRO A 178 4.10 -15.14 -27.36
CA PRO A 178 2.78 -15.75 -27.28
C PRO A 178 2.79 -17.12 -27.98
N VAL A 179 2.21 -18.13 -27.33
CA VAL A 179 2.09 -19.47 -27.91
C VAL A 179 1.20 -19.37 -29.15
N THR A 180 1.79 -19.56 -30.33
CA THR A 180 1.11 -19.46 -31.63
C THR A 180 0.44 -20.75 -32.05
N GLU A 181 0.75 -21.89 -31.40
CA GLU A 181 0.19 -23.20 -31.74
C GLU A 181 -0.68 -23.75 -30.60
N GLY A 182 -1.89 -24.22 -30.94
CA GLY A 182 -2.83 -24.79 -29.97
C GLY A 182 -2.29 -26.07 -29.32
N ALA A 183 -2.72 -26.36 -28.08
CA ALA A 183 -2.32 -27.56 -27.37
C ALA A 183 -2.74 -28.83 -28.14
N VAL A 184 -1.76 -29.61 -28.61
CA VAL A 184 -2.01 -30.89 -29.29
C VAL A 184 -1.91 -32.02 -28.27
N VAL A 185 -3.04 -32.66 -27.97
CA VAL A 185 -3.07 -33.89 -27.15
C VAL A 185 -2.81 -35.08 -28.06
N ARG A 186 -1.67 -35.76 -27.88
CA ARG A 186 -1.39 -37.05 -28.51
C ARG A 186 -1.76 -38.17 -27.55
N VAL A 187 -2.84 -38.88 -27.84
CA VAL A 187 -3.20 -40.10 -27.14
C VAL A 187 -2.41 -41.26 -27.76
N ARG A 188 -1.62 -41.96 -26.96
CA ARG A 188 -1.01 -43.24 -27.33
C ARG A 188 -1.68 -44.35 -26.53
N ASP A 189 -2.10 -45.40 -27.23
CA ASP A 189 -2.52 -46.64 -26.60
C ASP A 189 -1.29 -47.41 -26.09
N THR A 190 -1.40 -48.02 -24.91
CA THR A 190 -0.31 -48.76 -24.23
C THR A 190 -0.06 -50.15 -24.79
N THR A 191 -0.94 -50.64 -25.66
CA THR A 191 -0.73 -51.82 -26.49
C THR A 191 0.12 -51.42 -27.68
N GLY A 192 1.41 -51.77 -27.68
CA GLY A 192 2.45 -51.33 -28.63
C GLY A 192 2.26 -51.70 -30.11
N ALA A 193 1.16 -51.28 -30.73
CA ALA A 193 0.97 -51.26 -32.17
C ALA A 193 1.22 -49.83 -32.70
N PRO A 194 1.91 -49.67 -33.85
CA PRO A 194 2.18 -48.36 -34.40
C PRO A 194 0.86 -47.67 -34.80
N ALA A 195 0.60 -46.51 -34.21
CA ALA A 195 -0.55 -45.67 -34.57
C ALA A 195 -0.41 -45.19 -36.02
N GLY A 196 -1.47 -45.39 -36.81
CA GLY A 196 -1.57 -44.90 -38.19
C GLY A 196 -1.48 -43.38 -38.30
N PRO A 197 -1.40 -42.84 -39.53
CA PRO A 197 -1.15 -41.42 -39.75
C PRO A 197 -2.25 -40.54 -39.12
N PRO A 198 -1.87 -39.34 -38.61
CA PRO A 198 -2.79 -38.47 -37.88
C PRO A 198 -3.95 -38.02 -38.77
N VAL A 199 -5.17 -38.20 -38.29
CA VAL A 199 -6.38 -37.66 -38.91
C VAL A 199 -6.47 -36.17 -38.57
N PRO A 200 -6.67 -35.25 -39.54
CA PRO A 200 -6.83 -33.82 -39.25
C PRO A 200 -8.08 -33.59 -38.40
N GLY A 201 -7.89 -33.10 -37.17
CA GLY A 201 -8.99 -32.81 -36.25
C GLY A 201 -9.84 -31.63 -36.73
N THR A 202 -11.13 -31.88 -36.92
CA THR A 202 -12.17 -30.85 -37.12
C THR A 202 -12.19 -29.87 -35.95
N ALA A 203 -12.06 -28.59 -36.26
CA ALA A 203 -12.23 -27.49 -35.30
C ALA A 203 -13.64 -27.56 -34.67
N HIS A 204 -13.70 -27.83 -33.37
CA HIS A 204 -14.95 -27.65 -32.61
C HIS A 204 -15.22 -26.15 -32.44
N ALA A 205 -16.13 -25.62 -33.26
CA ALA A 205 -16.71 -24.30 -33.07
C ALA A 205 -17.50 -24.26 -31.74
N ARG A 206 -17.18 -23.30 -30.87
CA ARG A 206 -17.96 -23.00 -29.66
C ARG A 206 -19.36 -22.50 -30.07
N PRO A 207 -20.47 -23.06 -29.54
CA PRO A 207 -21.79 -22.54 -29.85
C PRO A 207 -22.02 -21.20 -29.16
N VAL A 208 -22.45 -20.21 -29.94
CA VAL A 208 -22.96 -18.90 -29.48
C VAL A 208 -24.31 -19.14 -28.80
N ARG A 209 -24.43 -18.78 -27.52
CA ARG A 209 -25.68 -18.88 -26.76
C ARG A 209 -26.44 -17.55 -26.87
N THR A 210 -27.25 -17.40 -27.92
CA THR A 210 -28.27 -16.33 -27.99
C THR A 210 -29.45 -16.70 -27.11
N GLY A 211 -29.62 -15.97 -25.99
CA GLY A 211 -30.82 -16.04 -25.17
C GLY A 211 -31.97 -15.28 -25.83
N ARG A 212 -33.14 -15.91 -25.95
CA ARG A 212 -34.41 -15.22 -26.19
C ARG A 212 -35.50 -15.78 -25.27
N ARG A 213 -36.19 -14.81 -24.67
CA ARG A 213 -37.33 -14.83 -23.75
C ARG A 213 -38.42 -15.85 -24.07
N THR A 214 -39.03 -16.35 -22.99
CA THR A 214 -40.45 -16.16 -22.65
C THR A 214 -40.56 -15.94 -21.16
#